data_AF-A0A1I1CMR5-F1
#
_entry.id   AF-A0A1I1CMR5-F1
#
_cell.length_a   1.000
_cell.length_b   1.000
_cell.length_c   1.000
_cell.angle_alpha   90.00
_cell.angle_beta   90.00
_cell.angle_gamma   90.00
#
_symmetry.space_group_name_H-M   'P 1'
#
loop_
_entity.id
_entity.type
_entity.pdbx_description
1 polymer ?
#
loop_
_entity_poly.entity_id
_entity_poly.type
_entity_poly.pdbx_seq_one_letter_code
_entity_poly.pdbx_strand_id
1 'polypeptide(L)'
;MIDAGLYEALLERLPEMADEVADRLVAEIPLYDKLAAGSTGAVTVDIRRVAEQNLRFFVRSFRAGRLPEPGELAEIRSAATLRAAKGVPLEAVIAAYHLGARVAWDAVMADKGRQDLAWIVTAQDHLIRYLQAVVPAVAAGYEQRIPAEKEPK
;
A
#
# COMPACT_ATOMS: atom_id res chain seq x y z
N MET A 1 -3.15 20.15 4.93
CA MET A 1 -4.17 19.14 5.31
C MET A 1 -5.24 19.10 4.23
N ILE A 2 -5.75 17.91 3.90
CA ILE A 2 -6.90 17.79 2.99
C ILE A 2 -8.16 18.37 3.63
N ASP A 3 -8.91 19.14 2.86
CA ASP A 3 -10.23 19.61 3.25
C ASP A 3 -11.24 18.45 3.24
N ALA A 4 -12.43 18.69 3.79
CA ALA A 4 -13.46 17.66 3.92
C ALA A 4 -13.96 17.16 2.55
N GLY A 5 -14.06 18.02 1.54
CA GLY A 5 -14.55 17.64 0.22
C GLY A 5 -13.55 16.73 -0.51
N LEU A 6 -12.25 17.06 -0.46
CA LEU A 6 -11.21 16.21 -1.01
C LEU A 6 -11.07 14.89 -0.25
N TYR A 7 -11.27 14.90 1.08
CA TYR A 7 -11.27 13.68 1.88
C TYR A 7 -12.37 12.70 1.48
N GLU A 8 -13.62 13.16 1.38
CA GLU A 8 -14.74 12.30 0.98
C GLU A 8 -14.56 11.81 -0.48
N ALA A 9 -14.13 12.69 -1.39
CA ALA A 9 -13.86 12.30 -2.77
C ALA A 9 -12.77 11.22 -2.88
N LEU A 10 -11.73 11.28 -2.06
CA LEU A 10 -10.70 10.24 -2.03
C LEU A 10 -11.22 8.93 -1.44
N LEU A 11 -12.08 8.98 -0.42
CA LEU A 11 -12.70 7.79 0.16
C LEU A 11 -13.63 7.08 -0.83
N GLU A 12 -14.40 7.83 -1.61
CA GLU A 12 -15.28 7.30 -2.66
C GLU A 12 -14.49 6.64 -3.79
N ARG A 13 -13.32 7.18 -4.12
CA ARG A 13 -12.44 6.66 -5.19
C ARG A 13 -11.55 5.50 -4.76
N LEU A 14 -11.55 5.10 -3.49
CA LEU A 14 -10.69 4.01 -3.00
C LEU A 14 -10.82 2.71 -3.80
N PRO A 15 -12.02 2.22 -4.16
CA PRO A 15 -12.14 1.00 -4.95
C PRO A 15 -11.50 1.12 -6.33
N GLU A 16 -11.74 2.24 -7.03
CA GLU A 16 -11.15 2.51 -8.35
C GLU A 16 -9.62 2.60 -8.29
N MET A 17 -9.10 3.26 -7.25
CA MET A 17 -7.65 3.35 -7.03
C MET A 17 -7.05 1.98 -6.69
N ALA A 18 -7.76 1.14 -5.94
CA ALA A 18 -7.31 -0.21 -5.63
C ALA A 18 -7.31 -1.12 -6.86
N ASP A 19 -8.28 -0.95 -7.76
CA ASP A 19 -8.31 -1.59 -9.07
C ASP A 19 -7.12 -1.15 -9.92
N GLU A 20 -6.86 0.15 -10.01
CA GLU A 20 -5.70 0.69 -10.74
C GLU A 20 -4.38 0.13 -10.17
N VAL A 21 -4.24 0.07 -8.84
CA VAL A 21 -3.06 -0.56 -8.21
C VAL A 21 -2.94 -2.02 -8.64
N ALA A 22 -4.01 -2.81 -8.57
CA ALA A 22 -3.96 -4.22 -8.94
C ALA A 22 -3.59 -4.41 -10.41
N ASP A 23 -4.18 -3.63 -11.31
CA ASP A 23 -3.93 -3.71 -12.74
C ASP A 23 -2.48 -3.29 -13.06
N ARG A 24 -1.99 -2.21 -12.45
CA ARG A 24 -0.60 -1.77 -12.62
C ARG A 24 0.40 -2.75 -12.01
N LEU A 25 0.09 -3.41 -10.89
CA LEU A 25 0.95 -4.45 -10.33
C LEU A 25 1.11 -5.61 -11.30
N VAL A 26 0.01 -6.09 -11.88
CA VAL A 26 0.02 -7.15 -12.90
C VAL A 26 0.81 -6.70 -14.13
N ALA A 27 0.60 -5.46 -14.60
CA ALA A 27 1.27 -4.95 -15.79
C ALA A 27 2.77 -4.66 -15.60
N GLU A 28 3.18 -4.14 -14.44
CA GLU A 28 4.54 -3.62 -14.22
C GLU A 28 5.47 -4.60 -13.49
N ILE A 29 4.93 -5.58 -12.75
CA ILE A 29 5.74 -6.46 -11.90
C ILE A 29 5.58 -7.92 -12.36
N PRO A 30 6.64 -8.55 -12.93
CA PRO A 30 6.56 -9.90 -13.50
C PRO A 30 6.07 -11.00 -12.56
N LEU A 31 6.26 -10.83 -11.25
CA LEU A 31 5.74 -11.77 -10.26
C LEU A 31 4.21 -11.74 -10.18
N TYR A 32 3.62 -10.54 -10.17
CA TYR A 32 2.18 -10.38 -10.02
C TYR A 32 1.43 -10.84 -11.27
N ASP A 33 2.01 -10.64 -12.46
CA ASP A 33 1.53 -11.24 -13.71
C ASP A 33 1.44 -12.78 -13.61
N LYS A 34 2.55 -13.43 -13.24
CA LYS A 34 2.59 -14.90 -13.08
C LYS A 34 1.58 -15.40 -12.04
N LEU A 35 1.46 -14.72 -10.90
CA LEU A 35 0.51 -15.09 -9.86
C LEU A 35 -0.95 -14.91 -10.29
N ALA A 36 -1.24 -13.86 -11.07
CA ALA A 36 -2.57 -13.63 -11.63
C ALA A 36 -2.92 -14.71 -12.66
N ALA A 37 -2.01 -15.04 -13.58
CA ALA A 37 -2.21 -16.08 -14.59
C ALA A 37 -2.38 -17.49 -13.99
N GLY A 38 -1.69 -17.77 -12.88
CA GLY A 38 -1.72 -19.07 -12.21
C GLY A 38 -2.90 -19.29 -11.24
N SER A 39 -3.81 -18.33 -11.09
CA SER A 39 -4.95 -18.42 -10.16
C SER A 39 -6.27 -18.03 -10.83
N THR A 40 -7.39 -18.53 -10.32
CA THR A 40 -8.75 -18.16 -10.75
C THR A 40 -9.15 -16.77 -10.24
N GLY A 41 -8.30 -15.75 -10.45
CA GLY A 41 -8.54 -14.36 -10.06
C GLY A 41 -8.43 -14.05 -8.55
N ALA A 42 -8.31 -15.08 -7.71
CA ALA A 42 -8.23 -14.94 -6.25
C ALA A 42 -7.06 -14.05 -5.78
N VAL A 43 -5.92 -14.08 -6.49
CA VAL A 43 -4.77 -13.22 -6.17
C VAL A 43 -5.10 -11.75 -6.41
N THR A 44 -5.72 -11.42 -7.55
CA THR A 44 -6.08 -10.05 -7.88
C THR A 44 -7.12 -9.49 -6.90
N VAL A 45 -8.10 -10.31 -6.49
CA VAL A 45 -9.07 -9.94 -5.45
C VAL A 45 -8.38 -9.63 -4.11
N ASP A 46 -7.42 -10.46 -3.69
CA ASP A 46 -6.66 -10.21 -2.45
C ASP A 46 -5.77 -8.96 -2.56
N ILE A 47 -5.16 -8.71 -3.73
CA ILE A 47 -4.37 -7.49 -3.98
C ILE A 47 -5.25 -6.25 -3.85
N ARG A 48 -6.42 -6.22 -4.51
CA ARG A 48 -7.38 -5.11 -4.43
C ARG A 48 -7.78 -4.82 -2.99
N ARG A 49 -8.17 -5.86 -2.24
CA ARG A 49 -8.55 -5.73 -0.83
C ARG A 49 -7.43 -5.12 0.02
N VAL A 50 -6.20 -5.59 -0.14
CA VAL A 50 -5.04 -5.08 0.62
C VAL A 50 -4.69 -3.65 0.19
N ALA A 51 -4.73 -3.37 -1.11
CA ALA A 51 -4.46 -2.04 -1.66
C ALA A 51 -5.49 -1.02 -1.14
N GLU A 52 -6.78 -1.34 -1.22
CA GLU A 52 -7.86 -0.49 -0.73
C GLU A 52 -7.71 -0.17 0.77
N GLN A 53 -7.42 -1.19 1.58
CA GLN A 53 -7.21 -1.00 3.01
C GLN A 53 -6.01 -0.08 3.30
N ASN A 54 -4.89 -0.28 2.60
CA ASN A 54 -3.71 0.57 2.79
C ASN A 54 -3.94 2.01 2.29
N LEU A 55 -4.64 2.20 1.18
CA LEU A 55 -5.05 3.52 0.68
C LEU A 55 -5.97 4.22 1.69
N ARG A 56 -6.88 3.47 2.32
CA ARG A 56 -7.75 3.98 3.39
C ARG A 56 -6.96 4.46 4.60
N PHE A 57 -5.96 3.71 5.04
CA PHE A 57 -5.04 4.13 6.12
C PHE A 57 -4.29 5.40 5.73
N PHE A 58 -3.77 5.48 4.50
CA PHE A 58 -3.10 6.67 4.00
C PHE A 58 -4.02 7.90 4.05
N VAL A 59 -5.22 7.83 3.48
CA VAL A 59 -6.17 8.95 3.44
C VAL A 59 -6.58 9.41 4.84
N ARG A 60 -6.83 8.48 5.77
CA ARG A 60 -7.14 8.78 7.18
C ARG A 60 -5.97 9.44 7.91
N SER A 61 -4.77 8.89 7.76
CA SER A 61 -3.55 9.42 8.36
C SER A 61 -3.27 10.85 7.88
N PHE A 62 -3.48 11.11 6.59
CA PHE A 62 -3.26 12.42 5.99
C PHE A 62 -4.29 13.45 6.42
N ARG A 63 -5.56 13.06 6.53
CA ARG A 63 -6.63 13.93 7.07
C ARG A 63 -6.33 14.36 8.50
N ALA A 64 -5.85 13.44 9.32
CA ALA A 64 -5.58 13.64 10.73
C ALA A 64 -4.19 14.25 11.01
N GLY A 65 -3.34 14.45 9.99
CA GLY A 65 -1.99 15.00 10.17
C GLY A 65 -1.09 14.12 11.03
N ARG A 66 -1.30 12.80 10.99
CA ARG A 66 -0.57 11.80 11.79
C ARG A 66 -0.01 10.69 10.89
N LEU A 67 0.96 9.95 11.38
CA LEU A 67 1.34 8.67 10.77
C LEU A 67 0.29 7.57 11.05
N PRO A 68 0.39 6.40 10.39
CA PRO A 68 -0.45 5.25 10.70
C PRO A 68 -0.38 4.88 12.19
N GLU A 69 -1.53 4.55 12.77
CA GLU A 69 -1.62 4.10 14.15
C GLU A 69 -0.93 2.74 14.33
N PRO A 70 -0.51 2.39 15.56
CA PRO A 70 0.08 1.07 15.84
C PRO A 70 -0.78 -0.11 15.37
N GLY A 71 -2.11 0.00 15.45
CA GLY A 71 -3.06 -1.00 14.95
C GLY A 71 -3.06 -1.12 13.43
N GLU A 72 -3.04 0.01 12.72
CA GLU A 72 -2.97 0.06 11.25
C GLU A 72 -1.66 -0.57 10.76
N LEU A 73 -0.54 -0.29 11.43
CA LEU A 73 0.76 -0.93 11.17
C LEU A 73 0.77 -2.43 11.49
N ALA A 74 0.02 -2.87 12.50
CA ALA A 74 -0.10 -4.29 12.84
C ALA A 74 -0.87 -5.06 11.76
N GLU A 75 -1.92 -4.47 11.19
CA GLU A 75 -2.64 -5.07 10.05
C GLU A 75 -1.76 -5.18 8.81
N ILE A 76 -0.98 -4.15 8.51
CA ILE A 76 0.02 -4.17 7.43
C ILE A 76 1.05 -5.28 7.66
N ARG A 77 1.58 -5.42 8.88
CA ARG A 77 2.48 -6.52 9.26
C ARG A 77 1.85 -7.89 9.00
N SER A 78 0.61 -8.08 9.46
CA SER A 78 -0.13 -9.34 9.28
C SER A 78 -0.32 -9.69 7.81
N ALA A 79 -0.67 -8.71 6.97
CA ALA A 79 -0.77 -8.88 5.53
C ALA A 79 0.57 -9.29 4.90
N ALA A 80 1.68 -8.67 5.33
CA ALA A 80 3.02 -9.02 4.88
C ALA A 80 3.44 -10.43 5.31
N THR A 81 3.13 -10.85 6.54
CA THR A 81 3.37 -12.22 7.02
C THR A 81 2.62 -13.25 6.17
N LEU A 82 1.37 -12.97 5.79
CA LEU A 82 0.61 -13.85 4.90
C LEU A 82 1.25 -13.94 3.50
N ARG A 83 1.80 -12.85 2.98
CA ARG A 83 2.53 -12.85 1.69
C ARG A 83 3.84 -13.64 1.79
N ALA A 84 4.57 -13.49 2.88
CA ALA A 84 5.76 -14.26 3.18
C ALA A 84 5.45 -15.76 3.25
N ALA A 85 4.35 -16.15 3.91
CA ALA A 85 3.89 -17.55 4.00
C ALA A 85 3.51 -18.14 2.63
N LYS A 86 3.00 -17.30 1.72
CA LYS A 86 2.70 -17.68 0.31
C LYS A 86 3.94 -17.67 -0.60
N GLY A 87 5.13 -17.42 -0.06
CA GLY A 87 6.38 -17.43 -0.84
C GLY A 87 6.59 -16.20 -1.73
N VAL A 88 5.80 -15.13 -1.55
CA VAL A 88 5.99 -13.87 -2.30
C VAL A 88 7.28 -13.20 -1.80
N PRO A 89 8.27 -12.88 -2.66
CA PRO A 89 9.49 -12.20 -2.27
C PRO A 89 9.24 -10.80 -1.68
N LEU A 90 10.07 -10.41 -0.70
CA LEU A 90 9.92 -9.14 0.04
C LEU A 90 10.04 -7.93 -0.90
N GLU A 91 11.01 -7.96 -1.81
CA GLU A 91 11.28 -6.89 -2.77
C GLU A 91 10.07 -6.62 -3.67
N ALA A 92 9.31 -7.66 -4.05
CA ALA A 92 8.10 -7.50 -4.85
C ALA A 92 6.95 -6.86 -4.05
N VAL A 93 6.86 -7.14 -2.74
CA VAL A 93 5.88 -6.49 -1.87
C VAL A 93 6.26 -5.04 -1.61
N ILE A 94 7.53 -4.74 -1.32
CA ILE A 94 8.02 -3.36 -1.17
C ILE A 94 7.75 -2.55 -2.44
N ALA A 95 8.07 -3.09 -3.61
CA ALA A 95 7.76 -2.47 -4.90
C ALA A 95 6.26 -2.16 -5.05
N ALA A 96 5.39 -3.06 -4.57
CA ALA A 96 3.95 -2.85 -4.63
C ALA A 96 3.46 -1.68 -3.77
N TYR A 97 4.01 -1.49 -2.57
CA TYR A 97 3.67 -0.34 -1.72
C TYR A 97 4.11 0.98 -2.35
N HIS A 98 5.27 1.02 -2.99
CA HIS A 98 5.72 2.22 -3.72
C HIS A 98 4.87 2.49 -4.96
N LEU A 99 4.46 1.45 -5.69
CA LEU A 99 3.55 1.62 -6.83
C LEU A 99 2.19 2.15 -6.37
N GLY A 100 1.63 1.59 -5.30
CA GLY A 100 0.38 2.07 -4.72
C GLY A 100 0.43 3.52 -4.25
N ALA A 101 1.57 3.94 -3.67
CA ALA A 101 1.81 5.33 -3.33
C ALA A 101 1.84 6.26 -4.57
N ARG A 102 2.42 5.82 -5.69
CA ARG A 102 2.38 6.58 -6.95
C ARG A 102 0.97 6.71 -7.50
N VAL A 103 0.19 5.63 -7.52
CA VAL A 103 -1.23 5.67 -7.93
C VAL A 103 -2.02 6.65 -7.07
N ALA A 104 -1.81 6.62 -5.75
CA ALA A 104 -2.45 7.57 -4.83
C ALA A 104 -2.10 9.02 -5.15
N TRP A 105 -0.82 9.28 -5.44
CA TRP A 105 -0.34 10.60 -5.83
C TRP A 105 -0.95 11.07 -7.16
N ASP A 106 -0.94 10.21 -8.18
CA ASP A 106 -1.48 10.52 -9.50
C ASP A 106 -2.99 10.81 -9.42
N ALA A 107 -3.74 10.03 -8.63
CA ALA A 107 -5.17 10.22 -8.42
C ALA A 107 -5.51 11.56 -7.76
N VAL A 108 -4.67 12.01 -6.82
CA VAL A 108 -4.76 13.31 -6.15
C VAL A 108 -4.46 14.44 -7.13
N MET A 109 -3.38 14.31 -7.92
CA MET A 109 -2.92 15.35 -8.83
C MET A 109 -3.79 15.50 -10.09
N ALA A 110 -4.60 14.49 -10.41
CA ALA A 110 -5.57 14.54 -11.50
C ALA A 110 -6.71 15.55 -11.25
N ASP A 111 -7.03 15.87 -9.99
CA ASP A 111 -8.04 16.86 -9.65
C ASP A 111 -7.48 18.28 -9.80
N LYS A 112 -7.51 18.80 -11.03
CA LYS A 112 -6.96 20.11 -11.38
C LYS A 112 -7.78 21.24 -10.75
N GLY A 113 -7.26 21.82 -9.67
CA GLY A 113 -7.76 23.09 -9.14
C GLY A 113 -7.79 23.23 -7.62
N ARG A 114 -7.47 22.17 -6.86
CA ARG A 114 -7.54 22.20 -5.39
C ARG A 114 -6.19 22.25 -4.68
N GLN A 115 -5.09 22.07 -5.40
CA GLN A 115 -3.75 21.93 -4.82
C GLN A 115 -2.88 23.13 -5.19
N ASP A 116 -2.61 24.01 -4.23
CA ASP A 116 -1.53 24.98 -4.36
C ASP A 116 -0.17 24.32 -4.06
N LEU A 117 0.93 25.03 -4.30
CA LEU A 117 2.28 24.50 -4.08
C LEU A 117 2.53 24.10 -2.60
N ALA A 118 1.99 24.84 -1.64
CA ALA A 118 2.18 24.54 -0.22
C ALA A 118 1.47 23.24 0.18
N TRP A 119 0.28 23.02 -0.38
CA TRP A 119 -0.46 21.78 -0.24
C TRP A 119 0.29 20.61 -0.86
N ILE A 120 0.83 20.76 -2.07
CA ILE A 120 1.60 19.72 -2.78
C ILE A 120 2.82 19.30 -1.95
N VAL A 121 3.57 20.27 -1.43
CA VAL A 121 4.75 19.99 -0.58
C VAL A 121 4.33 19.24 0.69
N THR A 122 3.24 19.66 1.34
CA THR A 122 2.72 19.00 2.55
C THR A 122 2.27 17.56 2.25
N ALA A 123 1.56 17.35 1.14
CA ALA A 123 1.06 16.04 0.74
C ALA A 123 2.20 15.08 0.38
N GLN A 124 3.22 15.58 -0.32
CA GLN A 124 4.38 14.77 -0.70
C GLN A 124 5.25 14.41 0.52
N ASP A 125 5.49 15.34 1.44
CA ASP A 125 6.18 15.05 2.71
C ASP A 125 5.41 13.98 3.51
N HIS A 126 4.08 14.09 3.60
CA HIS A 126 3.26 13.08 4.25
C HIS A 126 3.35 11.71 3.59
N LEU A 127 3.30 11.65 2.24
CA LEU A 127 3.44 10.40 1.49
C LEU A 127 4.78 9.71 1.76
N ILE A 128 5.87 10.48 1.78
CA ILE A 128 7.21 9.97 2.08
C ILE A 128 7.26 9.43 3.51
N ARG A 129 6.77 10.19 4.49
CA ARG A 129 6.75 9.75 5.90
C ARG A 129 5.86 8.53 6.13
N TYR A 130 4.73 8.45 5.42
CA TYR A 130 3.87 7.27 5.43
C TYR A 130 4.63 6.03 4.94
N LEU A 131 5.33 6.13 3.81
CA LEU A 131 6.16 5.04 3.29
C LEU A 131 7.30 4.67 4.25
N GLN A 132 7.92 5.65 4.90
CA GLN A 132 8.96 5.43 5.93
C GLN A 132 8.43 4.65 7.14
N ALA A 133 7.14 4.76 7.47
CA ALA A 133 6.52 3.97 8.54
C ALA A 133 6.07 2.58 8.06
N VAL A 134 5.50 2.50 6.87
CA VAL A 134 4.87 1.28 6.35
C VAL A 134 5.89 0.27 5.82
N VAL A 135 6.93 0.71 5.10
CA VAL A 135 7.93 -0.21 4.53
C VAL A 135 8.68 -1.03 5.61
N PRO A 136 9.14 -0.44 6.72
CA PRO A 136 9.72 -1.23 7.82
C PRO A 136 8.71 -2.17 8.47
N ALA A 137 7.44 -1.79 8.57
CA ALA A 137 6.39 -2.68 9.07
C ALA A 137 6.23 -3.90 8.13
N VAL A 138 6.21 -3.70 6.81
CA VAL A 138 6.19 -4.81 5.84
C VAL A 138 7.40 -5.72 6.02
N ALA A 139 8.60 -5.16 6.13
CA ALA A 139 9.82 -5.94 6.34
C ALA A 139 9.78 -6.76 7.64
N ALA A 140 9.33 -6.17 8.74
CA ALA A 140 9.17 -6.87 10.03
C ALA A 140 8.17 -8.04 9.95
N GLY A 141 7.16 -7.97 9.07
CA GLY A 141 6.24 -9.08 8.82
C GLY A 141 6.90 -10.30 8.17
N TYR A 142 8.01 -10.09 7.44
CA TYR A 142 8.78 -11.16 6.79
C TYR A 142 9.80 -11.83 7.72
N GLU A 143 10.33 -11.12 8.71
CA GLU A 143 11.29 -11.65 9.69
C GLU A 143 10.70 -12.77 10.55
N GLN A 144 9.37 -12.76 10.75
CA GLN A 144 8.64 -13.83 11.46
C GLN A 144 8.68 -15.19 10.73
N ARG A 145 9.18 -15.25 9.48
CA ARG A 145 9.29 -16.46 8.66
C ARG A 145 10.60 -17.23 8.86
N ILE A 146 11.51 -16.81 9.74
CA ILE A 146 12.69 -17.62 10.05
C ILE A 146 12.36 -18.47 11.30
N PRO A 147 11.78 -19.69 11.17
CA PRO A 147 11.99 -20.66 12.23
C PRO A 147 13.50 -20.86 12.31
N ALA A 148 14.06 -20.67 13.50
CA ALA A 148 15.46 -20.99 13.77
C ALA A 148 15.76 -22.37 13.17
N GLU A 149 16.63 -22.40 12.17
CA GLU A 149 17.21 -23.63 11.68
C GLU A 149 17.86 -24.28 12.92
N LYS A 150 17.31 -25.39 13.40
CA LYS A 150 17.93 -26.12 14.50
C LYS A 150 19.27 -26.60 13.97
N GLU A 151 20.35 -25.98 14.44
CA GLU A 151 21.72 -26.46 14.18
C GLU A 151 21.77 -27.97 14.48
N PRO A 152 22.29 -28.79 13.55
CA PRO A 152 22.51 -30.20 13.83
C PRO A 152 23.58 -30.31 14.92
N LYS A 153 23.23 -31.05 15.98
CA LYS A 153 24.13 -31.46 17.06
C LYS A 153 25.28 -32.33 16.55
#